data_AF-A0A2V7RVH1-F1
#
_entry.id   AF-A0A2V7RVH1-F1
#
_cell.length_a   1.000
_cell.length_b   1.000
_cell.length_c   1.000
_cell.angle_alpha   90.00
_cell.angle_beta   90.00
_cell.angle_gamma   90.00
#
_symmetry.space_group_name_H-M   'P 1'
#
loop_
_entity.id
_entity.type
_entity.pdbx_description
1 polymer ?
#
loop_
_entity_poly.entity_id
_entity_poly.type
_entity_poly.pdbx_seq_one_letter_code
_entity_poly.pdbx_strand_id
1 'polypeptide(L)'
;MGTLESAFCVDEILPAAVDRRIASARKALKRAATTRREARANRLIARAAKLAGVASGLATKAETTGAISPPCAQSVEGALGNVESLAKQLLKGL
;
A
#
# COMPACT_ATOMS: atom_id res chain seq x y z
N MET A 1 -11.48 4.40 -13.15
CA MET A 1 -11.60 3.95 -11.75
C MET A 1 -10.62 2.81 -11.53
N GLY A 2 -9.46 3.08 -10.94
CA GLY A 2 -8.43 2.05 -10.73
C GLY A 2 -8.76 1.23 -9.49
N THR A 3 -9.32 0.03 -9.67
CA THR A 3 -9.42 -0.97 -8.62
C THR A 3 -8.01 -1.47 -8.33
N LEU A 4 -7.60 -1.44 -7.06
CA LEU A 4 -6.43 -2.18 -6.60
C LEU A 4 -6.75 -3.68 -6.73
N GLU A 5 -6.63 -4.19 -7.94
CA GLU A 5 -6.64 -5.62 -8.24
C GLU A 5 -5.65 -6.29 -7.30
N SER A 6 -6.11 -7.38 -6.70
CA SER A 6 -5.37 -8.20 -5.75
C SER A 6 -3.92 -8.33 -6.20
N ALA A 7 -2.96 -8.03 -5.33
CA ALA A 7 -1.55 -8.25 -5.65
C ALA A 7 -1.43 -9.72 -6.13
N PHE A 8 -0.96 -9.90 -7.36
CA PHE A 8 -0.99 -11.15 -8.11
C PHE A 8 0.04 -12.13 -7.54
N CYS A 9 -0.30 -12.72 -6.41
CA CYS A 9 0.35 -13.91 -5.88
C CYS A 9 -0.55 -15.07 -6.27
N VAL A 10 -0.36 -15.60 -7.49
CA VAL A 10 -1.14 -16.75 -7.98
C VAL A 10 -0.84 -17.92 -7.04
N ASP A 11 -1.87 -18.42 -6.35
CA ASP A 11 -1.82 -19.53 -5.38
C ASP A 11 -0.97 -19.32 -4.11
N GLU A 12 -0.59 -18.08 -3.77
CA GLU A 12 0.21 -17.78 -2.57
C GLU A 12 -0.51 -16.87 -1.57
N ILE A 13 -0.49 -17.27 -0.29
CA ILE A 13 -1.09 -16.50 0.80
C ILE A 13 -0.12 -15.39 1.21
N LEU A 14 -0.53 -14.13 1.02
CA LEU A 14 0.21 -13.00 1.54
C LEU A 14 0.34 -13.07 3.08
N PRO A 15 1.50 -12.74 3.64
CA PRO A 15 1.66 -12.68 5.08
C PRO A 15 0.62 -11.74 5.69
N ALA A 16 -0.08 -12.19 6.74
CA ALA A 16 -1.16 -11.42 7.36
C ALA A 16 -0.73 -10.01 7.79
N ALA A 17 0.56 -9.81 8.10
CA ALA A 17 1.10 -8.50 8.36
C ALA A 17 1.03 -7.59 7.12
N VAL A 18 1.50 -8.05 5.96
CA VAL A 18 1.48 -7.30 4.69
C VAL A 18 0.05 -6.91 4.33
N ASP A 19 -0.87 -7.88 4.33
CA ASP A 19 -2.27 -7.67 3.97
C ASP A 19 -2.96 -6.63 4.89
N ARG A 20 -2.76 -6.73 6.21
CA ARG A 20 -3.31 -5.75 7.17
C ARG A 20 -2.82 -4.33 6.90
N ARG A 21 -1.58 -4.15 6.45
CA ARG A 21 -1.03 -2.81 6.16
C ARG A 21 -1.58 -2.28 4.84
N ILE A 22 -1.73 -3.12 3.82
CA ILE A 22 -2.43 -2.76 2.57
C ILE A 22 -3.87 -2.32 2.87
N ALA A 23 -4.63 -3.11 3.62
CA ALA A 23 -6.00 -2.79 4.00
C ALA A 23 -6.08 -1.46 4.79
N SER A 24 -5.14 -1.23 5.70
CA SER A 24 -5.07 0.01 6.47
C SER A 24 -4.73 1.23 5.59
N ALA A 25 -3.83 1.07 4.63
CA ALA A 25 -3.47 2.12 3.67
C ALA A 25 -4.68 2.50 2.80
N ARG A 26 -5.38 1.50 2.24
CA ARG A 26 -6.63 1.68 1.49
C ARG A 26 -7.68 2.44 2.30
N LYS A 27 -7.87 2.06 3.57
CA LYS A 27 -8.81 2.74 4.48
C LYS A 27 -8.42 4.19 4.75
N ALA A 28 -7.14 4.50 4.86
CA ALA A 28 -6.65 5.86 5.03
C ALA A 28 -6.91 6.72 3.78
N LEU A 29 -6.63 6.20 2.58
CA LEU A 29 -6.92 6.89 1.32
C LEU A 29 -8.42 7.14 1.11
N LYS A 30 -9.27 6.13 1.36
CA LYS A 30 -10.72 6.28 1.26
C LYS A 30 -11.24 7.38 2.18
N ARG A 31 -10.70 7.46 3.40
CA ARG A 31 -11.03 8.54 4.35
C ARG A 31 -10.50 9.90 3.89
N ALA A 32 -9.31 9.96 3.30
CA ALA A 32 -8.75 11.19 2.77
C ALA A 32 -9.65 11.77 1.67
N ALA A 33 -10.10 10.94 0.73
CA ALA A 33 -10.98 11.33 -0.37
C ALA A 33 -12.31 11.93 0.10
N THR A 34 -12.84 11.48 1.24
CA THR A 34 -14.10 12.01 1.82
C THR A 34 -13.89 13.17 2.80
N THR A 35 -12.64 13.54 3.11
CA THR A 35 -12.32 14.54 4.13
C THR A 35 -12.25 15.93 3.50
N ARG A 36 -13.13 16.84 3.94
CA ARG A 36 -13.16 18.24 3.48
C ARG A 36 -12.05 19.13 4.03
N ARG A 37 -11.43 18.74 5.16
CA ARG A 37 -10.34 19.50 5.79
C ARG A 37 -9.01 19.05 5.21
N GLU A 38 -8.38 19.92 4.44
CA GLU A 38 -7.11 19.65 3.75
C GLU A 38 -6.02 19.11 4.67
N ALA A 39 -5.76 19.78 5.81
CA ALA A 39 -4.77 19.30 6.78
C ALA A 39 -5.04 17.87 7.30
N ARG A 40 -6.31 17.46 7.40
CA ARG A 40 -6.69 16.11 7.81
C ARG A 40 -6.59 15.12 6.64
N ALA A 41 -6.92 15.54 5.42
CA ALA A 41 -6.70 14.75 4.22
C ALA A 41 -5.21 14.46 4.02
N ASN A 42 -4.34 15.48 4.14
CA ASN A 42 -2.89 15.35 4.01
C ASN A 42 -2.31 14.38 5.04
N ARG A 43 -2.74 14.44 6.30
CA ARG A 43 -2.34 13.46 7.33
C ARG A 43 -2.75 12.04 6.99
N LEU A 44 -3.93 11.85 6.39
CA LEU A 44 -4.41 10.53 5.99
C LEU A 44 -3.65 9.99 4.77
N ILE A 45 -3.32 10.86 3.80
CA ILE A 45 -2.49 10.52 2.65
C ILE A 45 -1.07 10.14 3.09
N ALA A 46 -0.44 10.94 3.95
CA ALA A 46 0.87 10.62 4.52
C ALA A 46 0.85 9.30 5.31
N ARG A 47 -0.23 9.04 6.05
CA ARG A 47 -0.43 7.75 6.74
C ARG A 47 -0.54 6.58 5.76
N ALA A 48 -1.23 6.75 4.64
CA ALA A 48 -1.33 5.73 3.60
C ALA A 48 0.04 5.41 2.99
N ALA A 49 0.82 6.44 2.65
CA ALA A 49 2.19 6.28 2.15
C ALA A 49 3.07 5.51 3.14
N LYS A 50 3.05 5.89 4.42
CA LYS A 50 3.82 5.20 5.47
C LYS A 50 3.43 3.72 5.59
N LEU A 51 2.13 3.41 5.54
CA LEU A 51 1.64 2.04 5.62
C LEU A 51 2.04 1.22 4.39
N ALA A 52 2.07 1.84 3.21
CA ALA A 52 2.54 1.21 1.98
C ALA A 52 4.04 0.87 2.06
N GLY A 53 4.88 1.81 2.49
CA GLY A 53 6.32 1.55 2.69
C GLY A 53 6.60 0.43 3.70
N VAL A 54 5.85 0.39 4.82
CA VAL A 54 5.97 -0.71 5.79
C VAL A 54 5.51 -2.04 5.21
N ALA A 55 4.43 -2.07 4.43
CA ALA A 55 3.97 -3.27 3.75
C ALA A 55 5.01 -3.79 2.75
N SER A 56 5.71 -2.89 2.06
CA SER A 56 6.75 -3.25 1.09
C SER A 56 7.94 -3.92 1.80
N GLY A 57 8.48 -3.30 2.85
CA GLY A 57 9.56 -3.92 3.62
C GLY A 57 9.17 -5.25 4.28
N LEU A 58 7.90 -5.43 4.64
CA LEU A 58 7.39 -6.72 5.12
C LEU A 58 7.29 -7.77 4.01
N ALA A 59 6.96 -7.37 2.78
CA ALA A 59 6.93 -8.26 1.62
C ALA A 59 8.36 -8.70 1.23
N THR A 60 9.32 -7.78 1.17
CA THR A 60 10.75 -8.11 0.94
C THR A 60 11.29 -9.04 2.04
N LYS A 61 10.89 -8.80 3.30
CA LYS A 61 11.25 -9.71 4.40
C LYS A 61 10.62 -11.10 4.21
N ALA A 62 9.36 -11.16 3.79
CA ALA A 62 8.69 -12.43 3.55
C ALA A 62 9.35 -13.22 2.40
N GLU A 63 9.74 -12.53 1.32
CA GLU A 63 10.51 -13.09 0.22
C GLU A 63 11.84 -13.69 0.68
N THR A 64 12.66 -12.89 1.39
CA THR A 64 13.97 -13.34 1.88
C THR A 64 13.87 -14.51 2.85
N THR A 65 12.76 -14.66 3.58
CA THR A 65 12.48 -15.82 4.45
C THR A 65 11.83 -17.01 3.74
N GLY A 66 11.54 -16.90 2.43
CA GLY A 66 10.88 -17.94 1.65
C GLY A 66 9.38 -18.10 1.94
N ALA A 67 8.75 -17.12 2.61
CA ALA A 67 7.32 -17.15 2.93
C ALA A 67 6.43 -16.74 1.74
N ILE A 68 6.98 -16.01 0.78
CA ILE A 68 6.37 -15.73 -0.53
C ILE A 68 7.44 -15.86 -1.61
N SER A 69 7.03 -16.11 -2.85
CA SER A 69 7.92 -16.15 -3.98
C SER A 69 8.39 -14.75 -4.41
N PRO A 70 9.57 -14.64 -5.04
CA PRO A 70 10.06 -13.37 -5.60
C PRO A 70 9.07 -12.67 -6.56
N PRO A 71 8.35 -13.36 -7.47
CA PRO A 71 7.33 -12.73 -8.31
C PRO A 71 6.17 -12.11 -7.52
N CYS A 72 5.73 -12.78 -6.45
CA CYS A 72 4.69 -12.26 -5.55
C CYS A 72 5.19 -11.01 -4.82
N ALA A 73 6.42 -11.03 -4.31
CA ALA A 73 7.04 -9.88 -3.65
C ALA A 73 7.15 -8.66 -4.58
N GLN A 74 7.62 -8.87 -5.81
CA GLN A 74 7.70 -7.81 -6.84
C GLN A 74 6.32 -7.24 -7.20
N SER A 75 5.30 -8.08 -7.31
CA SER A 75 3.93 -7.64 -7.59
C SER A 75 3.36 -6.78 -6.45
N VAL A 76 3.61 -7.18 -5.20
CA VAL A 76 3.22 -6.42 -4.01
C VAL A 76 3.97 -5.09 -3.96
N GLU A 77 5.28 -5.11 -4.19
CA GLU A 77 6.11 -3.91 -4.20
C GLU A 77 5.66 -2.92 -5.29
N GLY A 78 5.37 -3.39 -6.50
CA GLY A 78 4.85 -2.57 -7.59
C GLY A 78 3.50 -1.92 -7.23
N ALA A 79 2.56 -2.70 -6.67
CA ALA A 79 1.27 -2.18 -6.23
C ALA A 79 1.42 -1.13 -5.10
N LEU A 80 2.32 -1.36 -4.15
CA LEU A 80 2.59 -0.45 -3.03
C LEU A 80 3.35 0.81 -3.45
N GLY A 81 4.28 0.68 -4.39
CA GLY A 81 5.02 1.79 -5.00
C GLY A 81 4.09 2.75 -5.73
N ASN A 82 3.10 2.22 -6.47
CA ASN A 82 2.06 3.03 -7.10
C ASN A 82 1.22 3.80 -6.07
N VAL A 83 0.87 3.19 -4.95
CA VAL A 83 0.15 3.84 -3.85
C VAL A 83 0.98 4.94 -3.21
N GLU A 84 2.26 4.70 -2.97
CA GLU A 84 3.17 5.70 -2.39
C GLU A 84 3.38 6.89 -3.35
N SER A 85 3.57 6.61 -4.63
CA SER A 85 3.74 7.62 -5.67
C SER A 85 2.49 8.49 -5.83
N LEU A 86 1.30 7.85 -5.87
CA LEU A 86 0.01 8.55 -5.89
C LEU A 86 -0.17 9.42 -4.64
N ALA A 87 0.16 8.89 -3.46
CA ALA A 87 0.09 9.64 -2.21
C ALA A 87 1.02 10.86 -2.22
N LYS A 88 2.25 10.72 -2.73
CA LYS A 88 3.20 11.84 -2.88
C LYS A 88 2.70 12.88 -3.89
N GLN A 89 2.10 12.46 -5.00
CA GLN A 89 1.51 13.37 -5.99
C GLN A 89 0.35 14.17 -5.38
N LEU A 90 -0.55 13.50 -4.65
CA LEU A 90 -1.67 14.15 -3.97
C LEU A 90 -1.21 15.15 -2.89
N LEU A 91 -0.04 14.94 -2.28
CA LEU A 91 0.57 15.88 -1.33
C LEU A 91 1.28 17.07 -2.01
N LYS A 92 1.67 16.96 -3.28
CA LYS A 92 2.34 18.04 -4.03
C LYS A 92 1.38 18.90 -4.87
N GLY A 93 0.18 18.38 -5.16
CA GLY A 93 -0.83 19.05 -5.99
C GLY A 93 -1.91 19.81 -5.21
N LEU A 94 -1.73 19.97 -3.89
CA LEU A 94 -2.49 20.86 -3.01
C LEU A 94 -1.61 22.07 -2.67
#